data_AF-A0A1G2AS79-F1
#
_entry.id   AF-A0A1G2AS79-F1
#
_cell.length_a   1.000
_cell.length_b   1.000
_cell.length_c   1.000
_cell.angle_alpha   90.00
_cell.angle_beta   90.00
_cell.angle_gamma   90.00
#
_symmetry.space_group_name_H-M   'P 1'
#
loop_
_entity.id
_entity.type
_entity.pdbx_description
1 polymer ?
#
loop_
_entity_poly.entity_id
_entity_poly.type
_entity_poly.pdbx_seq_one_letter_code
_entity_poly.pdbx_strand_id
1 'polypeptide(L)'
;MHSLKKSILLGFLVWLLPFVVAFLIYPIHESHRPIFESIMPLVITISAIIFTYLYFKNVDKNVKAEGAKLGIIFLLISLIIDLIMFMPNSPMHMSLLDYVTDIGLTYLMIPVITIGIGFSIDREKNKK
;
A
#
# COMPACT_ATOMS: atom_id res chain seq x y z
N MET A 1 -0.99 12.48 -13.80
CA MET A 1 -1.90 11.49 -13.25
C MET A 1 -2.91 11.19 -14.34
N HIS A 2 -3.01 9.95 -14.78
CA HIS A 2 -4.00 9.53 -15.76
C HIS A 2 -5.42 9.62 -15.19
N SER A 3 -5.63 9.17 -13.94
CA SER A 3 -6.93 9.31 -13.27
C SER A 3 -6.79 9.40 -11.74
N LEU A 4 -6.94 10.60 -11.19
CA LEU A 4 -6.85 10.83 -9.75
C LEU A 4 -7.93 10.07 -8.96
N LYS A 5 -9.18 10.08 -9.44
CA LYS A 5 -10.29 9.34 -8.80
C LYS A 5 -9.99 7.85 -8.70
N LYS A 6 -9.45 7.25 -9.77
CA LYS A 6 -9.05 5.85 -9.78
C LYS A 6 -7.87 5.60 -8.83
N SER A 7 -6.86 6.48 -8.80
CA SER A 7 -5.74 6.37 -7.87
C SER A 7 -6.20 6.42 -6.41
N ILE A 8 -7.15 7.30 -6.07
CA ILE A 8 -7.68 7.40 -4.70
C ILE A 8 -8.46 6.14 -4.32
N LEU A 9 -9.36 5.68 -5.20
CA LEU A 9 -10.14 4.46 -4.95
C LEU A 9 -9.23 3.25 -4.77
N LEU A 10 -8.26 3.06 -5.67
CA LEU A 10 -7.33 1.95 -5.59
C LEU A 10 -6.39 2.06 -4.38
N GLY A 11 -5.96 3.27 -4.01
CA GLY A 11 -5.15 3.49 -2.81
C GLY A 11 -5.92 3.17 -1.53
N PHE A 12 -7.20 3.52 -1.47
CA PHE A 12 -8.07 3.10 -0.38
C PHE A 12 -8.18 1.57 -0.30
N LEU A 13 -8.29 0.88 -1.43
CA LEU A 13 -8.32 -0.60 -1.45
C LEU A 13 -6.97 -1.23 -1.07
N VAL A 14 -5.84 -0.59 -1.41
CA VAL A 14 -4.49 -1.01 -0.95
C VAL A 14 -4.37 -0.95 0.56
N TRP A 15 -5.04 -0.01 1.22
CA TRP A 15 -5.10 0.07 2.68
C TRP A 15 -6.16 -0.88 3.27
N LEU A 16 -7.36 -0.92 2.70
CA LEU A 16 -8.50 -1.67 3.23
C LEU A 16 -8.23 -3.18 3.24
N LEU A 17 -7.58 -3.72 2.21
CA LEU A 17 -7.36 -5.16 2.12
C LEU A 17 -6.42 -5.69 3.23
N PRO A 18 -5.22 -5.12 3.45
CA PRO A 18 -4.41 -5.41 4.64
C PRO A 18 -5.16 -5.20 5.95
N PHE A 19 -5.92 -4.11 6.09
CA PHE A 19 -6.70 -3.85 7.30
C PHE A 19 -7.70 -4.97 7.61
N VAL A 20 -8.49 -5.40 6.62
CA VAL A 20 -9.46 -6.50 6.77
C VAL A 20 -8.72 -7.80 7.13
N VAL A 21 -7.61 -8.10 6.47
CA VAL A 21 -6.83 -9.30 6.80
C VAL A 21 -6.30 -9.23 8.22
N ALA A 22 -5.66 -8.13 8.62
CA ALA A 22 -5.14 -7.90 9.97
C ALA A 22 -6.22 -8.11 11.03
N PHE A 23 -7.41 -7.55 10.80
CA PHE A 23 -8.56 -7.71 11.69
C PHE A 23 -8.98 -9.18 11.83
N LEU A 24 -9.06 -9.93 10.72
CA LEU A 24 -9.44 -11.35 10.74
C LEU A 24 -8.39 -12.24 11.40
N ILE A 25 -7.11 -11.93 11.23
CA ILE A 25 -6.00 -12.72 11.78
C ILE A 25 -5.45 -12.17 13.10
N TYR A 26 -6.09 -11.16 13.70
CA TYR A 26 -5.62 -10.53 14.93
C TYR A 26 -5.36 -11.52 16.10
N PRO A 27 -6.12 -12.61 16.29
CA PRO A 27 -5.76 -13.62 17.30
C PRO A 27 -4.36 -14.25 17.11
N ILE A 28 -3.82 -14.23 15.88
CA ILE A 28 -2.45 -14.67 15.57
C ILE A 28 -1.42 -13.63 16.04
N HIS A 29 -1.76 -12.34 16.05
CA HIS A 29 -0.90 -11.29 16.61
C HIS A 29 -0.56 -11.59 18.08
N GLU A 30 -1.56 -11.95 18.87
CA GLU A 30 -1.41 -12.24 20.31
C GLU A 30 -0.72 -13.58 20.58
N SER A 31 -1.02 -14.60 19.78
CA SER A 31 -0.51 -15.96 20.03
C SER A 31 0.84 -16.25 19.37
N HIS A 32 1.10 -15.71 18.17
CA HIS A 32 2.29 -16.00 17.33
C HIS A 32 2.68 -14.78 16.48
N ARG A 33 3.13 -13.71 17.15
CA ARG A 33 3.48 -12.43 16.51
C ARG A 33 4.37 -12.54 15.26
N PRO A 34 5.44 -13.38 15.20
CA PRO A 34 6.27 -13.48 13.97
C PRO A 34 5.50 -13.94 12.72
N ILE A 35 4.47 -14.77 12.89
CA ILE A 35 3.62 -15.23 11.78
C ILE A 35 2.77 -14.06 11.28
N PHE A 36 2.15 -13.31 12.19
CA PHE A 36 1.38 -12.12 11.85
C PHE A 36 2.24 -11.10 11.10
N GLU A 37 3.42 -10.78 11.63
CA GLU A 37 4.38 -9.84 11.04
C GLU A 37 4.94 -10.32 9.69
N SER A 38 4.92 -11.62 9.40
CA SER A 38 5.31 -12.16 8.09
C SER A 38 4.15 -12.09 7.07
N ILE A 39 2.91 -12.30 7.51
CA ILE A 39 1.72 -12.26 6.65
C ILE A 39 1.41 -10.83 6.20
N MET A 40 1.56 -9.84 7.09
CA MET A 40 1.15 -8.46 6.78
C MET A 40 1.89 -7.84 5.58
N PRO A 41 3.25 -7.88 5.49
CA PRO A 41 3.98 -7.44 4.31
C PRO A 41 3.60 -8.18 3.03
N LEU A 42 3.28 -9.48 3.13
CA LEU A 42 2.83 -10.29 1.98
C LEU A 42 1.48 -9.78 1.46
N VAL A 43 0.52 -9.51 2.35
CA VAL A 43 -0.80 -8.99 1.98
C VAL A 43 -0.67 -7.59 1.37
N ILE A 44 0.16 -6.71 1.94
CA ILE A 44 0.45 -5.37 1.39
C ILE A 44 1.05 -5.51 -0.02
N THR A 45 2.00 -6.43 -0.20
CA THR A 45 2.64 -6.69 -1.50
C THR A 45 1.64 -7.12 -2.54
N ILE A 46 0.81 -8.13 -2.24
CA ILE A 46 -0.23 -8.63 -3.14
C ILE A 46 -1.21 -7.50 -3.50
N SER A 47 -1.66 -6.74 -2.50
CA SER A 47 -2.57 -5.60 -2.68
C SER A 47 -1.96 -4.55 -3.61
N ALA A 48 -0.74 -4.11 -3.33
CA ALA A 48 -0.03 -3.10 -4.11
C ALA A 48 0.18 -3.56 -5.56
N ILE A 49 0.55 -4.83 -5.79
CA ILE A 49 0.73 -5.39 -7.14
C ILE A 49 -0.59 -5.39 -7.91
N ILE A 50 -1.65 -5.98 -7.34
CA ILE A 50 -2.95 -6.13 -8.01
C ILE A 50 -3.51 -4.76 -8.39
N PHE A 51 -3.57 -3.83 -7.43
CA PHE A 51 -4.19 -2.53 -7.66
C PHE A 51 -3.33 -1.62 -8.53
N THR A 52 -1.99 -1.73 -8.47
CA THR A 52 -1.11 -1.05 -9.43
C THR A 52 -1.33 -1.57 -10.85
N TYR A 53 -1.39 -2.89 -11.03
CA TYR A 53 -1.67 -3.49 -12.34
C TYR A 53 -3.02 -3.01 -12.91
N LEU A 54 -4.07 -3.02 -12.08
CA LEU A 54 -5.39 -2.51 -12.46
C LEU A 54 -5.37 -1.02 -12.82
N TYR A 55 -4.54 -0.20 -12.16
CA TYR A 55 -4.36 1.19 -12.54
C TYR A 55 -3.77 1.31 -13.95
N PHE A 56 -2.65 0.63 -14.21
CA PHE A 56 -1.87 0.74 -15.45
C PHE A 56 -2.55 0.16 -16.70
N LYS A 57 -3.61 -0.64 -16.56
CA LYS A 57 -4.38 -1.20 -17.69
C LYS A 57 -4.79 -0.16 -18.75
N ASN A 58 -4.99 1.10 -18.36
CA ASN A 58 -5.43 2.18 -19.24
C ASN A 58 -4.39 3.32 -19.38
N VAL A 59 -3.13 3.09 -18.99
CA VAL A 59 -2.10 4.14 -18.96
C VAL A 59 -1.12 3.96 -20.12
N ASP A 60 -1.23 4.85 -21.10
CA ASP A 60 -0.44 4.72 -22.33
C ASP A 60 0.87 5.51 -22.34
N LYS A 61 0.92 6.64 -21.63
CA LYS A 61 2.05 7.60 -21.67
C LYS A 61 2.59 7.89 -20.28
N ASN A 62 3.86 8.30 -20.21
CA ASN A 62 4.54 8.72 -18.99
C ASN A 62 4.48 7.66 -17.86
N VAL A 63 4.54 6.39 -18.23
CA VAL A 63 4.27 5.24 -17.35
C VAL A 63 5.16 5.25 -16.11
N LYS A 64 6.46 5.53 -16.28
CA LYS A 64 7.41 5.66 -15.18
C LYS A 64 7.01 6.74 -14.18
N ALA A 65 6.65 7.94 -14.65
CA ALA A 65 6.23 9.04 -13.78
C ALA A 65 4.87 8.77 -13.11
N GLU A 66 3.97 8.06 -13.79
CA GLU A 66 2.69 7.62 -13.23
C GLU A 66 2.89 6.61 -12.08
N GLY A 67 3.87 5.71 -12.17
CA GLY A 67 4.19 4.76 -11.09
C GLY A 67 4.62 5.43 -9.79
N ALA A 68 5.47 6.47 -9.89
CA ALA A 68 5.90 7.25 -8.73
C ALA A 68 4.73 8.03 -8.10
N LYS A 69 3.91 8.70 -8.93
CA LYS A 69 2.73 9.45 -8.46
C LYS A 69 1.71 8.54 -7.79
N LEU A 70 1.47 7.35 -8.36
CA LEU A 70 0.55 6.36 -7.80
C LEU A 70 1.05 5.86 -6.44
N GLY A 71 2.35 5.56 -6.33
CA GLY A 71 2.96 5.12 -5.08
C GLY A 71 2.83 6.15 -3.96
N ILE A 72 3.06 7.43 -4.28
CA ILE A 72 2.86 8.53 -3.31
C ILE A 72 1.41 8.59 -2.85
N ILE A 73 0.43 8.47 -3.77
CA ILE A 73 -0.99 8.47 -3.39
C ILE A 73 -1.33 7.29 -2.49
N PHE A 74 -0.94 6.07 -2.87
CA PHE A 74 -1.25 4.88 -2.08
C PHE A 74 -0.63 4.95 -0.69
N LEU A 75 0.63 5.40 -0.60
CA LEU A 75 1.33 5.62 0.67
C LEU A 75 0.59 6.66 1.52
N LEU A 76 0.30 7.84 0.96
CA LEU A 76 -0.37 8.92 1.70
C LEU A 76 -1.75 8.49 2.21
N ILE A 77 -2.54 7.79 1.40
CA ILE A 77 -3.84 7.28 1.83
C ILE A 77 -3.68 6.32 3.01
N SER A 78 -2.75 5.38 2.91
CA SER A 78 -2.50 4.39 3.97
C SER A 78 -2.05 5.08 5.28
N LEU A 79 -1.11 6.02 5.18
CA LEU A 79 -0.63 6.78 6.34
C LEU A 79 -1.73 7.65 6.96
N ILE A 80 -2.49 8.38 6.15
CA ILE A 80 -3.53 9.29 6.65
C ILE A 80 -4.61 8.51 7.41
N ILE A 81 -5.08 7.39 6.86
CA ILE A 81 -6.12 6.60 7.51
C ILE A 81 -5.59 6.00 8.81
N ASP A 82 -4.40 5.41 8.80
CA ASP A 82 -3.79 4.84 10.00
C ASP A 82 -3.56 5.89 11.09
N LEU A 83 -3.03 7.07 10.75
CA LEU A 83 -2.81 8.13 11.74
C LEU A 83 -4.12 8.61 12.39
N ILE A 84 -5.23 8.61 11.64
CA ILE A 84 -6.57 8.88 12.20
C ILE A 84 -6.99 7.73 13.12
N MET A 85 -6.74 6.48 12.74
CA MET A 85 -7.07 5.29 13.52
C MET A 85 -6.21 5.10 14.76
N PHE A 86 -5.02 5.70 14.83
CA PHE A 86 -4.11 5.58 15.97
C PHE A 86 -4.11 6.80 16.90
N MET A 87 -5.00 7.77 16.69
CA MET A 87 -5.17 8.89 17.61
C MET A 87 -5.49 8.42 19.05
N PRO A 88 -5.14 9.22 20.09
CA PRO A 88 -5.32 8.83 21.51
C PRO A 88 -6.72 8.35 21.92
N ASN A 89 -7.76 8.85 21.25
CA ASN A 89 -9.15 8.50 21.56
C ASN A 89 -9.66 7.26 20.80
N SER A 90 -8.79 6.60 20.02
CA SER A 90 -9.14 5.44 19.23
C SER A 90 -8.94 4.13 19.99
N PRO A 91 -9.81 3.11 19.82
CA PRO A 91 -9.61 1.77 20.37
C PRO A 91 -8.30 1.10 19.94
N MET A 92 -7.71 1.53 18.83
CA MET A 92 -6.48 0.97 18.27
C MET A 92 -5.23 1.79 18.60
N HIS A 93 -5.32 2.72 19.56
CA HIS A 93 -4.23 3.67 19.85
C HIS A 93 -2.85 3.01 20.00
N MET A 94 -1.86 3.61 19.35
CA MET A 94 -0.44 3.25 19.43
C MET A 94 0.40 4.52 19.53
N SER A 95 1.60 4.42 20.13
CA SER A 95 2.55 5.52 20.07
C SER A 95 3.06 5.70 18.65
N LEU A 96 3.53 6.91 18.30
CA LEU A 96 4.09 7.17 16.97
C LEU A 96 5.31 6.28 16.68
N LEU A 97 6.12 5.98 17.71
CA LEU A 97 7.29 5.13 17.56
C LEU A 97 6.88 3.69 17.24
N ASP A 98 5.95 3.12 18.01
CA ASP A 98 5.44 1.76 17.79
C ASP A 98 4.77 1.64 16.42
N TYR A 99 4.01 2.66 16.02
CA TYR A 99 3.41 2.71 14.68
C TYR A 99 4.47 2.65 13.58
N VAL A 100 5.51 3.48 13.68
CA VAL A 100 6.57 3.54 12.65
C VAL A 100 7.32 2.21 12.56
N THR A 101 7.64 1.58 13.70
CA THR A 101 8.40 0.32 13.73
C THR A 101 7.57 -0.87 13.27
N ASP A 102 6.30 -0.93 13.64
CA ASP A 102 5.47 -2.12 13.41
C ASP A 102 4.74 -2.07 12.05
N ILE A 103 4.41 -0.86 11.56
CA ILE A 103 3.54 -0.69 10.39
C ILE A 103 4.13 0.30 9.37
N GLY A 104 4.51 1.50 9.82
CA GLY A 104 4.83 2.63 8.94
C GLY A 104 5.97 2.33 7.97
N LEU A 105 7.03 1.64 8.42
CA LEU A 105 8.14 1.24 7.55
C LEU A 105 7.71 0.23 6.47
N THR A 106 6.80 -0.68 6.78
CA THR A 106 6.29 -1.68 5.84
C THR A 106 5.57 -1.03 4.65
N TYR A 107 4.92 0.12 4.84
CA TYR A 107 4.29 0.84 3.74
C TYR A 107 5.26 1.40 2.70
N LEU A 108 6.56 1.49 2.99
CA LEU A 108 7.56 1.86 1.97
C LEU A 108 7.65 0.83 0.83
N MET A 109 7.15 -0.40 1.05
CA MET A 109 6.99 -1.38 -0.02
C MET A 109 6.04 -0.88 -1.13
N ILE A 110 5.01 -0.11 -0.79
CA ILE A 110 4.01 0.40 -1.74
C ILE A 110 4.67 1.22 -2.86
N PRO A 111 5.39 2.34 -2.59
CA PRO A 111 6.04 3.10 -3.66
C PRO A 111 7.13 2.31 -4.37
N VAL A 112 7.86 1.42 -3.69
CA VAL A 112 8.85 0.54 -4.33
C VAL A 112 8.20 -0.32 -5.40
N ILE A 113 7.06 -0.95 -5.08
CA ILE A 113 6.29 -1.79 -6.00
C ILE A 113 5.72 -0.97 -7.16
N THR A 114 5.05 0.17 -6.87
CA THR A 114 4.40 0.95 -7.93
C THR A 114 5.40 1.55 -8.91
N ILE A 115 6.55 2.01 -8.41
CA ILE A 115 7.66 2.50 -9.21
C ILE A 115 8.26 1.35 -10.03
N GLY A 116 8.56 0.21 -9.40
CA GLY A 116 9.12 -0.96 -10.08
C GLY A 116 8.26 -1.46 -11.23
N ILE A 117 6.94 -1.54 -11.05
CA ILE A 117 6.00 -1.89 -12.11
C ILE A 117 6.00 -0.82 -13.21
N GLY A 118 5.96 0.47 -12.84
CA GLY A 118 6.01 1.58 -13.79
C GLY A 118 7.25 1.55 -14.68
N PHE A 119 8.43 1.29 -14.10
CA PHE A 119 9.69 1.11 -14.86
C PHE A 119 9.64 -0.12 -15.77
N SER A 120 9.05 -1.22 -15.31
CA SER A 120 8.96 -2.47 -16.08
C SER A 120 8.11 -2.31 -17.33
N ILE A 121 6.95 -1.67 -17.21
CA ILE A 121 6.04 -1.40 -18.34
C ILE A 121 6.66 -0.36 -19.31
N ASP A 122 7.29 0.69 -18.79
CA ASP A 122 7.97 1.70 -19.60
C ASP A 122 9.07 1.08 -20.47
N ARG A 123 9.88 0.20 -19.88
CA ARG A 123 10.92 -0.56 -20.60
C ARG A 123 10.33 -1.45 -21.70
N GLU A 124 9.20 -2.12 -21.45
CA GLU A 124 8.56 -2.96 -22.47
C GLU A 124 8.05 -2.14 -23.66
N LYS A 125 7.48 -0.95 -23.39
CA LYS A 125 6.98 -0.06 -24.44
C LYS A 125 8.10 0.53 -25.31
N ASN A 126 9.25 0.86 -24.72
CA ASN A 126 10.39 1.41 -25.44
C ASN A 126 11.18 0.37 -26.27
N LYS A 127 10.86 -0.93 -26.14
CA LYS A 127 11.44 -2.00 -26.96
C LYS A 127 10.66 -2.28 -28.26
N LYS A 128 9.42 -1.80 -28.37
CA LYS A 128 8.56 -1.95 -29.54
C LYS A 128 8.67 -0.71 -30.43
#